data_AF-A0A139SHS8-F1
#
_entry.id   AF-A0A139SHS8-F1
#
_cell.length_a   1.000
_cell.length_b   1.000
_cell.length_c   1.000
_cell.angle_alpha   90.00
_cell.angle_beta   90.00
_cell.angle_gamma   90.00
#
_symmetry.space_group_name_H-M   'P 1'
#
loop_
_entity.id
_entity.type
_entity.pdbx_description
1 polymer ?
#
loop_
_entity_poly.entity_id
_entity_poly.type
_entity_poly.pdbx_seq_one_letter_code
_entity_poly.pdbx_strand_id
1 'polypeptide(L)' 'MASKKTVSPLGVVIDLAFVAGFFLIIFNVVQSHVPSNDPAMVLLWSVLTAACLSGTFWIAIQMFRVVLRAQLQRNRGERG' A
#
# COMPACT_ATOMS: atom_id res chain seq x y z
N MET A 1 11.64 27.91 -6.31
CA MET A 1 11.27 26.54 -6.74
C MET A 1 9.75 26.43 -6.71
N ALA A 2 9.07 26.56 -7.85
CA ALA A 2 7.60 26.51 -7.89
C ALA A 2 7.15 25.08 -7.55
N SER A 3 6.56 24.90 -6.36
CA SER A 3 6.10 23.61 -5.84
C SER A 3 4.88 23.14 -6.64
N LYS A 4 5.13 22.48 -7.78
CA LYS A 4 4.08 21.73 -8.50
C LYS A 4 3.70 20.55 -7.60
N LYS A 5 2.61 20.71 -6.85
CA LYS A 5 2.03 19.67 -5.98
C LYS A 5 1.65 18.48 -6.86
N THR A 6 2.53 17.49 -6.94
CA THR A 6 2.47 16.37 -7.88
C THR A 6 1.76 15.15 -7.31
N VAL A 7 1.12 15.23 -6.15
CA VAL A 7 0.29 14.14 -5.64
C VAL A 7 -1.15 14.44 -6.01
N SER A 8 -1.68 13.74 -7.02
CA SER A 8 -3.13 13.79 -7.29
C SER A 8 -3.83 13.14 -6.11
N PRO A 9 -4.69 13.88 -5.37
CA PRO A 9 -5.37 13.35 -4.20
C PRO A 9 -6.25 12.14 -4.56
N LEU A 10 -6.78 12.10 -5.78
CA LEU A 10 -7.54 10.97 -6.31
C LEU A 10 -6.72 9.68 -6.38
N GLY A 11 -5.44 9.78 -6.75
CA GLY A 11 -4.55 8.62 -6.81
C GLY A 11 -4.24 8.03 -5.44
N VAL A 12 -4.26 8.85 -4.39
CA VAL A 12 -4.06 8.42 -3.00
C VAL A 12 -5.31 7.70 -2.48
N VAL A 13 -6.51 8.16 -2.84
CA VAL A 13 -7.76 7.50 -2.45
C VAL A 13 -7.88 6.09 -3.04
N ILE A 14 -7.52 5.92 -4.33
CA ILE A 14 -7.52 4.61 -4.99
C ILE A 14 -6.53 3.65 -4.31
N ASP A 15 -5.34 4.15 -3.98
CA ASP A 15 -4.34 3.42 -3.21
C ASP A 15 -4.91 2.94 -1.88
N LEU A 16 -5.64 3.81 -1.17
CA LEU A 16 -6.21 3.52 0.16
C LEU A 16 -7.26 2.44 0.09
N ALA A 17 -8.08 2.46 -0.96
CA ALA A 17 -9.04 1.41 -1.24
C ALA A 17 -8.34 0.06 -1.52
N PHE A 18 -7.25 0.08 -2.30
CA PHE A 18 -6.50 -1.13 -2.62
C PHE A 18 -5.80 -1.72 -1.39
N VAL A 19 -5.20 -0.88 -0.56
CA VAL A 19 -4.54 -1.27 0.69
C VAL A 19 -5.56 -1.78 1.71
N ALA A 20 -6.74 -1.18 1.80
CA ALA A 20 -7.82 -1.69 2.65
C ALA A 20 -8.31 -3.08 2.19
N GLY A 21 -8.45 -3.29 0.88
CA GLY A 21 -8.77 -4.61 0.32
C GLY A 21 -7.70 -5.66 0.63
N PHE A 22 -6.43 -5.30 0.45
CA PHE A 22 -5.30 -6.16 0.78
C PHE A 22 -5.24 -6.51 2.27
N PHE A 23 -5.52 -5.54 3.15
CA PHE A 23 -5.58 -5.75 4.60
C PHE A 23 -6.61 -6.83 4.97
N LEU A 24 -7.82 -6.78 4.40
CA LEU A 24 -8.87 -7.76 4.70
C LEU A 24 -8.50 -9.19 4.25
N ILE A 25 -7.80 -9.31 3.12
CA ILE A 25 -7.32 -10.60 2.60
C ILE A 25 -6.26 -11.18 3.54
N ILE A 26 -5.23 -10.39 3.87
CA ILE A 26 -4.15 -10.82 4.75
C ILE A 26 -4.68 -11.14 6.15
N PHE A 27 -5.62 -10.34 6.66
CA PHE A 27 -6.25 -10.59 7.95
C PHE A 27 -6.98 -11.94 7.98
N ASN A 28 -7.78 -12.27 6.95
CA ASN A 28 -8.44 -13.57 6.86
C ASN A 28 -7.43 -14.74 6.80
N VAL A 29 -6.36 -14.58 6.02
CA VAL A 29 -5.32 -15.62 5.92
C VAL A 29 -4.63 -15.84 7.26
N VAL A 30 -4.21 -14.76 7.93
CA VAL A 30 -3.48 -14.85 9.21
C VAL A 30 -4.37 -15.43 10.30
N GLN A 31 -5.66 -15.05 10.37
CA GLN A 31 -6.58 -15.62 11.36
C GLN A 31 -6.67 -17.15 11.30
N SER A 32 -6.65 -17.74 10.10
CA SER A 32 -6.69 -19.20 9.93
C SER A 32 -5.38 -19.89 10.31
N HIS A 33 -4.27 -19.15 10.40
CA HIS A 33 -2.94 -19.67 10.72
C HIS A 33 -2.50 -19.44 12.16
N VAL A 34 -3.30 -18.76 12.99
CA VAL A 34 -2.99 -18.59 14.42
C VAL A 34 -3.61 -19.76 15.21
N PRO A 35 -2.81 -20.76 15.65
CA PRO A 35 -3.29 -21.82 16.53
C PRO A 35 -3.46 -21.28 17.96
N SER A 36 -4.52 -20.50 18.19
CA SER A 36 -4.88 -20.02 19.52
C SER A 36 -6.40 -20.03 19.69
N ASN A 37 -6.86 -20.51 20.85
CA ASN A 37 -8.29 -20.58 21.18
C ASN A 37 -8.81 -19.25 21.76
N ASP A 38 -7.91 -18.32 22.12
CA ASP A 38 -8.26 -17.02 22.69
C ASP A 38 -8.48 -15.95 21.62
N PRO A 39 -9.71 -15.42 21.46
CA PRO A 39 -10.06 -14.51 20.36
C PRO A 39 -9.32 -13.17 20.44
N ALA A 40 -8.98 -12.70 21.64
CA ALA A 40 -8.24 -11.45 21.83
C ALA A 40 -6.80 -11.55 21.30
N MET A 41 -6.15 -12.71 21.46
CA MET A 41 -4.80 -12.93 20.99
C MET A 41 -4.77 -13.05 19.47
N VAL A 42 -5.70 -13.80 18.89
CA VAL A 42 -5.85 -13.92 17.43
C VAL A 42 -6.04 -12.55 16.79
N LEU A 43 -6.90 -11.69 17.35
CA LEU A 43 -7.13 -10.33 16.85
C LEU A 43 -5.88 -9.44 16.95
N LEU A 44 -5.18 -9.44 18.08
CA LEU A 44 -3.98 -8.61 18.25
C LEU A 44 -2.89 -8.96 17.23
N TRP A 45 -2.58 -10.25 17.07
CA TRP A 45 -1.53 -10.68 16.14
C TRP A 45 -1.95 -10.51 14.68
N SER A 46 -3.18 -10.86 14.33
CA SER A 46 -3.67 -10.72 12.95
C SER A 46 -3.73 -9.25 12.52
N VAL A 47 -4.20 -8.34 13.37
CA VAL A 47 -4.21 -6.90 13.06
C VAL A 47 -2.80 -6.34 12.96
N LEU A 48 -1.90 -6.67 13.90
CA LEU A 48 -0.52 -6.17 13.88
C LEU A 48 0.22 -6.61 12.61
N THR A 49 0.10 -7.89 12.26
CA THR A 49 0.72 -8.46 11.05
C THR A 49 0.11 -7.88 9.78
N ALA A 50 -1.23 -7.83 9.69
CA ALA A 50 -1.91 -7.27 8.52
C ALA A 50 -1.64 -5.77 8.35
N ALA A 51 -1.54 -5.00 9.44
CA ALA A 51 -1.24 -3.58 9.41
C ALA A 51 0.17 -3.31 8.89
N CYS A 52 1.16 -4.09 9.34
CA CYS A 52 2.54 -3.98 8.87
C CYS A 52 2.67 -4.28 7.36
N LEU A 53 2.09 -5.40 6.92
CA LEU A 53 2.10 -5.79 5.50
C LEU A 53 1.40 -4.74 4.61
N SER A 54 0.25 -4.23 5.06
CA SER A 54 -0.51 -3.20 4.34
C SER A 54 0.23 -1.86 4.30
N GLY A 55 0.91 -1.48 5.38
CA GLY A 55 1.77 -0.30 5.41
C GLY A 55 2.98 -0.40 4.48
N THR A 56 3.59 -1.58 4.38
CA THR A 56 4.71 -1.81 3.45
C THR A 56 4.22 -1.75 2.00
N PHE A 57 3.06 -2.33 1.72
CA PHE A 57 2.40 -2.28 0.41
C PHE A 57 2.11 -0.83 -0.03
N TRP A 58 1.58 0.01 0.88
CA TRP A 58 1.38 1.44 0.64
C TRP A 58 2.66 2.17 0.20
N ILE A 59 3.76 1.94 0.92
CA ILE A 59 5.06 2.57 0.59
C ILE A 59 5.56 2.08 -0.77
N ALA A 60 5.38 0.79 -1.09
CA ALA A 60 5.77 0.23 -2.37
C ALA A 60 5.03 0.89 -3.55
N ILE A 61 3.73 1.17 -3.42
CA ILE A 61 2.98 1.84 -4.48
C ILE A 61 3.48 3.28 -4.68
N GLN A 62 3.82 3.98 -3.60
CA GLN A 62 4.38 5.33 -3.71
C GLN A 62 5.74 5.33 -4.43
N MET A 63 6.60 4.34 -4.15
CA MET A 63 7.87 4.17 -4.88
C MET A 63 7.63 3.84 -6.36
N PHE A 64 6.69 2.95 -6.66
CA PHE A 64 6.32 2.62 -8.03
C PHE A 64 5.86 3.85 -8.83
N ARG A 65 5.06 4.72 -8.22
CA ARG A 65 4.61 5.97 -8.85
C ARG A 65 5.77 6.94 -9.12
N VAL A 66 6.74 7.03 -8.20
CA VAL A 66 7.93 7.88 -8.38
C VAL A 66 8.77 7.38 -9.55
N VAL A 67 9.04 6.07 -9.62
CA VAL A 67 9.82 5.47 -10.71
C VAL A 67 9.09 5.62 -12.04
N LEU A 68 7.79 5.28 -12.10
CA LEU A 68 6.99 5.40 -13.33
C LEU A 68 7.02 6.81 -13.90
N ARG A 69 6.93 7.82 -13.03
CA ARG A 69 7.02 9.23 -13.43
C ARG A 69 8.38 9.59 -13.98
N ALA A 70 9.46 9.16 -13.33
CA ALA A 70 10.81 9.39 -13.82
C ALA A 70 11.02 8.76 -15.21
N GLN A 71 10.53 7.53 -15.41
CA GLN A 71 10.59 6.84 -16.71
C GLN A 71 9.78 7.58 -17.80
N LEU A 72 8.56 8.02 -17.48
CA LEU A 72 7.71 8.79 -18.40
C LEU A 72 8.35 10.13 -18.81
N GLN A 73 8.98 10.83 -17.85
CA GLN A 73 9.68 12.09 -18.13
C GLN A 73 10.90 11.88 -19.04
N ARG A 74 11.69 10.83 -18.79
CA ARG A 74 12.81 10.46 -19.65
C ARG A 74 12.37 10.15 -21.09
N ASN A 75 11.38 9.28 -21.26
CA ASN A 75 10.87 8.91 -22.60
C ASN A 75 10.30 10.12 -23.37
N ARG A 76 9.73 11.11 -22.65
CA ARG A 76 9.24 12.35 -23.27
C ARG A 76 10.37 13.31 -23.67
N GLY A 77 11.50 13.29 -22.98
CA GLY A 77 12.69 14.09 -23.31
C GLY A 77 13.49 13.55 -24.51
N GLU A 78 13.40 12.25 -24.80
CA GLU A 78 14.02 11.62 -25.98
C GLU A 78 13.19 11.82 -27.27
N ARG A 79 11.98 12.36 -27.18
CA ARG A 79 11.04 12.58 -28.31
C ARG A 79 10.92 14.04 -28.74
N GLY A 80 11.70 14.96 -28.18
CA GLY A 80 11.73 16.38 -28.54
C GLY A 80 13.15 16.81 -28.88
#